data_AF-A0A0F9AES4-F1
#
_entry.id   AF-A0A0F9AES4-F1
#
_cell.length_a   1.000
_cell.length_b   1.000
_cell.length_c   1.000
_cell.angle_alpha   90.00
_cell.angle_beta   90.00
_cell.angle_gamma   90.00
#
_symmetry.space_group_name_H-M   'P 1'
#
loop_
_entity.id
_entity.type
_entity.pdbx_description
1 polymer ?
#
loop_
_entity_poly.entity_id
_entity_poly.type
_entity_poly.pdbx_seq_one_letter_code
_entity_poly.pdbx_strand_id
1 'polypeptide(L)' 'MARKFQIGDTVQVVPGAWDDPGGFKVGHVGKVVDYAFGEVFPYEVKRKNGNYYDFSARELKLIKRKTETKNKKK' A
#
# COMPACT_ATOMS: atom_id res chain seq x y z
N MET A 1 -15.45 6.18 -6.60
CA MET A 1 -14.21 5.43 -6.94
C MET A 1 -13.98 4.38 -5.87
N ALA A 2 -13.94 3.09 -6.23
CA ALA A 2 -13.66 2.02 -5.28
C ALA A 2 -12.15 1.98 -4.96
N ARG A 3 -11.79 2.02 -3.67
CA ARG A 3 -10.39 1.83 -3.25
C ARG A 3 -10.00 0.37 -3.46
N LYS A 4 -8.85 0.15 -4.07
CA LYS A 4 -8.35 -1.19 -4.41
C LYS A 4 -7.68 -1.87 -3.22
N PHE A 5 -7.10 -1.09 -2.31
CA PHE A 5 -6.43 -1.56 -1.09
C PHE A 5 -7.02 -0.87 0.14
N GLN A 6 -6.89 -1.54 1.29
CA GLN A 6 -7.34 -1.06 2.58
C GLN A 6 -6.18 -0.66 3.50
N ILE A 7 -6.36 0.34 4.38
CA ILE A 7 -5.43 0.63 5.47
C ILE A 7 -5.26 -0.65 6.31
N GLY A 8 -4.01 -1.09 6.39
CA GLY A 8 -3.57 -2.29 7.05
C GLY A 8 -3.27 -3.47 6.12
N ASP A 9 -3.62 -3.36 4.83
CA ASP A 9 -3.23 -4.33 3.82
C ASP A 9 -1.71 -4.34 3.67
N THR A 10 -1.15 -5.54 3.50
CA THR A 10 0.24 -5.71 3.07
C THR A 10 0.27 -5.80 1.56
N VAL A 11 1.01 -4.87 0.96
CA VAL A 11 1.14 -4.70 -0.49
C VAL A 11 2.61 -4.81 -0.89
N GLN A 12 2.85 -5.19 -2.13
CA GLN A 12 4.17 -5.23 -2.74
C GLN A 12 4.22 -4.33 -3.96
N VAL A 13 5.34 -3.64 -4.10
CA VAL A 13 5.59 -2.76 -5.22
C VAL A 13 5.88 -3.59 -6.47
N VAL A 14 5.16 -3.33 -7.56
CA VAL A 14 5.29 -4.04 -8.85
C VAL A 14 6.08 -3.22 -9.86
N PRO A 15 6.60 -3.84 -10.94
CA PRO A 15 7.24 -3.11 -12.03
C PRO A 15 6.30 -2.06 -12.61
N GLY A 16 6.80 -0.82 -12.78
CA GLY A 16 6.00 0.35 -13.18
C GLY A 16 5.83 1.37 -12.06
N ALA A 17 6.28 1.05 -10.84
CA ALA A 17 6.46 2.03 -9.78
C ALA A 17 7.59 3.01 -10.11
N TRP A 18 7.43 4.27 -9.72
CA TRP A 18 8.47 5.28 -9.90
C TRP A 18 9.73 4.88 -9.10
N ASP A 19 10.83 4.64 -9.83
CA ASP A 19 12.12 4.23 -9.24
C ASP A 19 12.88 5.49 -8.79
N ASP A 20 12.57 5.96 -7.59
CA ASP A 20 13.39 6.98 -6.95
C ASP A 20 14.67 6.32 -6.39
N PRO A 21 15.87 6.87 -6.64
CA PRO A 21 17.14 6.27 -6.20
C PRO A 21 17.25 6.09 -4.67
N GLY A 22 16.41 6.78 -3.87
CA GLY A 22 16.29 6.58 -2.42
C GLY A 22 15.01 5.85 -1.98
N GLY A 23 14.23 5.32 -2.92
CA GLY A 23 12.84 4.89 -2.72
C GLY A 23 12.57 3.38 -2.66
N PHE A 24 11.31 3.02 -2.88
CA PHE A 24 10.88 1.64 -3.02
C PHE A 24 11.34 1.04 -4.35
N LYS A 25 12.24 0.07 -4.28
CA LYS A 25 12.50 -0.84 -5.40
C LYS A 25 11.34 -1.81 -5.63
N VAL A 26 11.14 -2.18 -6.88
CA VAL A 26 10.25 -3.28 -7.29
C VAL A 26 10.51 -4.53 -6.45
N GLY A 27 9.44 -5.18 -6.00
CA GLY A 27 9.49 -6.38 -5.17
C GLY A 27 9.50 -6.11 -3.66
N HIS A 28 9.68 -4.86 -3.23
CA HIS A 28 9.58 -4.50 -1.83
C HIS A 28 8.16 -4.59 -1.29
N VAL A 29 8.04 -5.04 -0.04
CA VAL A 29 6.78 -5.22 0.67
C VAL A 29 6.62 -4.13 1.72
N GLY A 30 5.42 -3.59 1.82
CA GLY A 30 5.04 -2.60 2.83
C GLY A 30 3.58 -2.75 3.24
N LYS A 31 3.15 -1.91 4.17
CA LYS A 31 1.79 -1.90 4.69
C LYS A 31 1.12 -0.57 4.39
N VAL A 32 -0.09 -0.60 3.84
CA VAL A 32 -0.89 0.61 3.63
C VAL A 32 -1.24 1.17 5.02
N VAL A 33 -0.89 2.42 5.27
CA VAL A 33 -1.10 3.08 6.57
C VAL A 33 -2.08 4.23 6.47
N ASP A 34 -2.14 4.91 5.32
CA ASP A 34 -3.04 6.05 5.10
C ASP A 34 -3.49 6.16 3.63
N TYR A 35 -4.40 7.10 3.34
CA TYR A 35 -4.78 7.45 1.98
C TYR A 35 -4.71 8.97 1.75
N ALA A 36 -3.84 9.40 0.85
CA ALA A 36 -3.86 10.75 0.33
C ALA A 36 -5.08 10.94 -0.59
N PHE A 37 -6.12 11.63 -0.11
CA PHE A 37 -7.33 11.88 -0.88
C PHE A 37 -7.09 12.98 -1.94
N GLY A 38 -7.45 12.68 -3.18
CA GLY A 38 -7.38 13.65 -4.29
C GLY A 38 -6.06 13.63 -5.06
N GLU A 39 -5.11 12.79 -4.65
CA GLU A 39 -3.81 12.66 -5.30
C GLU A 39 -3.76 11.50 -6.30
N VAL A 40 -2.82 11.58 -7.25
CA VAL A 40 -2.52 10.51 -8.21
C VAL A 40 -1.99 9.26 -7.50
N PHE A 41 -1.39 9.43 -6.31
CA PHE A 41 -0.79 8.40 -5.47
C PHE A 41 -1.52 8.26 -4.13
N PRO A 42 -2.75 7.71 -4.11
CA PRO A 42 -3.61 7.78 -2.92
C PRO A 42 -3.31 6.74 -1.84
N TYR A 43 -2.20 5.98 -1.89
CA TYR A 43 -1.87 4.96 -0.89
C TYR A 43 -0.52 5.23 -0.26
N GLU A 44 -0.52 5.63 1.01
CA GLU A 44 0.72 5.75 1.78
C GLU A 44 1.11 4.36 2.31
N VAL A 45 2.32 3.92 1.96
CA VAL A 45 2.83 2.59 2.32
C VAL A 45 4.06 2.72 3.21
N LYS A 46 3.95 2.18 4.43
CA LYS A 46 5.04 2.10 5.40
C LYS A 46 5.87 0.84 5.20
N ARG A 47 7.20 0.99 5.10
CA ARG A 47 8.16 -0.12 5.09
C ARG A 47 8.51 -0.59 6.50
N LYS A 48 9.08 -1.79 6.59
CA LYS A 48 9.61 -2.35 7.85
C LYS A 48 10.72 -1.49 8.46
N ASN A 49 11.48 -0.75 7.65
CA ASN A 49 12.53 0.15 8.11
C ASN A 49 12.00 1.50 8.66
N GLY A 50 10.68 1.76 8.59
CA GLY A 50 10.07 2.97 9.12
C GLY A 50 9.84 4.09 8.10
N ASN A 51 10.28 3.94 6.85
CA ASN A 51 10.03 4.94 5.80
C ASN A 51 8.61 4.84 5.23
N TYR A 52 8.07 5.97 4.78
CA TYR A 52 6.74 6.12 4.17
C TYR A 52 6.89 6.63 2.75
N TYR A 53 6.09 6.09 1.84
CA TYR A 53 6.07 6.51 0.44
C TYR A 53 4.68 6.31 -0.14
N ASP A 54 4.31 7.20 -1.06
CA ASP A 54 3.01 7.20 -1.71
C ASP A 54 3.05 6.43 -3.03
N PHE A 55 2.04 5.60 -3.25
CA PHE A 55 1.89 4.82 -4.49
C PHE A 55 0.49 4.93 -5.06
N SER A 56 0.40 4.73 -6.37
CA SER A 56 -0.88 4.52 -7.04
C SER A 56 -1.36 3.08 -6.94
N ALA A 57 -2.64 2.86 -7.22
CA ALA A 57 -3.23 1.51 -7.22
C ALA A 57 -2.58 0.55 -8.24
N ARG A 58 -1.88 1.09 -9.25
CA ARG A 58 -1.26 0.34 -10.35
C ARG A 58 0.13 -0.17 -10.00
N GLU A 59 0.80 0.53 -9.09
CA GLU A 59 2.17 0.27 -8.65
C GLU A 59 2.23 -0.71 -7.47
N LEU A 60 1.07 -1.13 -6.97
CA LEU A 60 0.93 -2.02 -5.83
C LEU A 60 0.20 -3.31 -6.21
N LYS A 61 0.63 -4.41 -5.58
CA LYS A 61 -0.05 -5.70 -5.58
C LYS A 61 -0.35 -6.11 -4.16
N LEU A 62 -1.60 -6.49 -3.91
CA LEU A 62 -2.01 -7.03 -2.61
C LEU A 62 -1.32 -8.37 -2.36
N ILE A 63 -0.57 -8.47 -1.26
CA ILE A 63 -0.03 -9.74 -0.76
C ILE A 63 -0.94 -10.32 0.30
N LYS A 64 -1.37 -9.49 1.26
CA LYS A 64 -2.18 -9.92 2.39
C LYS A 64 -3.20 -8.84 2.71
N ARG A 65 -4.48 -9.19 2.65
CA ARG A 65 -5.50 -8.29 3.18
C ARG A 65 -5.35 -8.15 4.68
N LYS A 66 -5.64 -6.97 5.21
CA LYS A 66 -5.98 -6.81 6.61
C LYS A 66 -7.08 -7.83 6.90
N THR A 67 -6.76 -8.76 7.78
CA THR A 67 -7.78 -9.58 8.40
C THR A 67 -8.60 -8.63 9.26
N GLU A 68 -9.71 -8.13 8.72
CA GLU A 68 -10.82 -7.71 9.56
C GLU A 68 -11.19 -8.94 10.37
N THR A 69 -10.92 -8.90 11.68
CA THR A 69 -11.57 -9.77 12.64
C THR A 69 -13.05 -9.51 12.44
N LYS A 70 -13.73 -10.36 11.64
CA LYS A 70 -15.18 -10.36 11.50
C LYS A 70 -15.71 -10.61 12.91
N ASN A 71 -16.01 -9.54 13.64
CA ASN A 71 -16.74 -9.62 14.89
C ASN A 71 -18.17 -10.01 14.50
N LYS A 72 -18.36 -11.30 14.27
CA LYS A 72 -19.65 -11.93 14.09
C LYS A 72 -20.33 -11.87 15.46
N LYS A 73 -20.89 -10.70 15.81
CA LYS A 73 -21.79 -10.59 16.95
C LYS A 73 -23.00 -11.46 16.63
N LYS A 74 -23.07 -12.58 17.37
CA LYS A 74 -24.22 -13.48 17.48
C LYS A 74 -25.44 -12.72 17.97
#